data_AF-A0A957Z346-F1
#
_entry.id   AF-A0A957Z346-F1
#
_cell.length_a   1.000
_cell.length_b   1.000
_cell.length_c   1.000
_cell.angle_alpha   90.00
_cell.angle_beta   90.00
_cell.angle_gamma   90.00
#
_symmetry.space_group_name_H-M   'P 1'
#
loop_
_entity.id
_entity.type
_entity.pdbx_description
1 polymer ?
#
loop_
_entity_poly.entity_id
_entity_poly.type
_entity_poly.pdbx_seq_one_letter_code
_entity_poly.pdbx_strand_id
1 'polypeptide(L)'
;MTDKRSRNSRRCPADSASARSSSPREQLTVGKIAHALRCHEQTARHYLHQVNANIDRHASNLAEVIDRSTLVALCRQQGDSINTRRLAPLLVPVRRR
;
A
#
# COMPACT_ATOMS: atom_id res chain seq x y z
N MET A 1 28.36 6.50 45.11
CA MET A 1 27.76 5.18 44.82
C MET A 1 26.48 5.42 44.02
N THR A 2 26.33 4.69 42.89
CA THR A 2 25.16 4.53 41.98
C THR A 2 24.62 5.79 41.27
N ASP A 3 24.84 6.07 39.98
CA ASP A 3 24.66 5.33 38.71
C ASP A 3 23.21 5.32 38.15
N LYS A 4 23.13 5.53 36.83
CA LYS A 4 22.05 5.22 35.85
C LYS A 4 20.94 6.24 35.48
N ARG A 5 21.28 6.97 34.40
CA ARG A 5 20.47 7.23 33.19
C ARG A 5 19.22 6.34 33.02
N SER A 6 18.04 6.93 32.96
CA SER A 6 16.82 6.26 32.50
C SER A 6 16.51 6.66 31.05
N ARG A 7 16.61 5.69 30.15
CA ARG A 7 16.39 5.81 28.69
C ARG A 7 14.97 5.35 28.34
N ASN A 8 14.27 6.19 27.58
CA ASN A 8 13.56 5.84 26.34
C ASN A 8 12.78 4.50 26.34
N SER A 9 11.50 4.54 26.73
CA SER A 9 10.59 3.40 26.55
C SER A 9 9.64 3.67 25.38
N ARG A 10 10.13 3.42 24.16
CA ARG A 10 9.29 3.15 22.98
C ARG A 10 9.01 1.67 22.95
N ARG A 11 7.79 1.23 23.25
CA ARG A 11 7.25 -0.05 22.76
C ARG A 11 5.75 0.07 22.56
N CYS A 12 5.34 0.34 21.33
CA CYS A 12 4.00 0.02 20.88
C CYS A 12 3.91 -1.51 20.74
N PRO A 13 2.87 -2.17 21.28
CA PRO A 13 2.61 -3.56 20.94
C PRO A 13 2.09 -3.62 19.49
N ALA A 14 2.81 -4.39 18.66
CA ALA A 14 2.35 -4.83 17.36
C ALA A 14 1.26 -5.90 17.59
N ASP A 15 0.00 -5.50 17.52
CA ASP A 15 -1.09 -6.47 17.53
C ASP A 15 -1.22 -7.10 16.15
N SER A 16 -1.01 -8.41 16.15
CA SER A 16 -0.93 -9.27 14.99
C SER A 16 -2.32 -9.83 14.70
N ALA A 17 -3.09 -9.14 13.85
CA ALA A 17 -4.35 -9.69 13.35
C ALA A 17 -4.10 -10.54 12.09
N SER A 18 -4.02 -11.83 12.36
CA SER A 18 -4.14 -12.96 11.45
C SER A 18 -5.27 -12.80 10.42
N ALA A 19 -4.95 -12.96 9.13
CA ALA A 19 -5.93 -13.36 8.13
C ALA A 19 -5.30 -14.40 7.19
N ARG A 20 -5.84 -15.61 7.29
CA ARG A 20 -5.44 -16.84 6.62
C ARG A 20 -5.71 -16.78 5.12
N SER A 21 -4.73 -17.30 4.38
CA SER A 21 -4.88 -18.18 3.22
C SER A 21 -6.19 -18.09 2.42
N SER A 22 -6.18 -17.28 1.38
CA SER A 22 -6.94 -17.55 0.16
C SER A 22 -5.99 -17.31 -1.01
N SER A 23 -5.97 -18.24 -1.96
CA SER A 23 -5.08 -18.30 -3.12
C SER A 23 -4.73 -16.92 -3.68
N PRO A 24 -3.47 -16.64 -4.09
CA PRO A 24 -3.00 -15.29 -4.38
C PRO A 24 -3.52 -14.79 -5.73
N ARG A 25 -4.84 -14.59 -5.86
CA ARG A 25 -5.36 -13.47 -6.61
C ARG A 25 -4.98 -12.26 -5.78
N GLU A 26 -3.75 -11.79 -5.97
CA GLU A 26 -3.12 -10.76 -5.16
C GLU A 26 -4.05 -9.56 -5.04
N GLN A 27 -4.76 -9.48 -3.92
CA GLN A 27 -5.61 -8.33 -3.63
C GLN A 27 -4.70 -7.11 -3.64
N LEU A 28 -5.05 -6.14 -4.47
CA LEU A 28 -4.34 -4.87 -4.60
C LEU A 28 -4.83 -3.99 -3.47
N THR A 29 -4.05 -3.83 -2.41
CA THR A 29 -4.42 -2.98 -1.29
C THR A 29 -3.68 -1.64 -1.35
N VAL A 30 -4.22 -0.62 -0.70
CA VAL A 30 -3.54 0.70 -0.58
C VAL A 30 -2.11 0.53 -0.04
N GLY A 31 -1.92 -0.31 0.97
CA GLY A 31 -0.59 -0.59 1.52
C GLY A 31 0.39 -1.20 0.50
N LYS A 32 -0.08 -2.14 -0.34
CA LYS A 32 0.75 -2.71 -1.41
C LYS A 32 1.12 -1.68 -2.47
N ILE A 33 0.18 -0.81 -2.83
CA ILE A 33 0.40 0.25 -3.80
C ILE A 33 1.40 1.27 -3.27
N ALA A 34 1.24 1.71 -2.02
CA ALA A 34 2.18 2.60 -1.34
C ALA A 34 3.59 1.99 -1.27
N HIS A 35 3.68 0.71 -0.92
CA HIS A 35 4.94 -0.02 -0.88
C HIS A 35 5.61 -0.11 -2.26
N ALA A 36 4.84 -0.44 -3.31
CA ALA A 36 5.35 -0.49 -4.69
C ALA A 36 5.85 0.88 -5.15
N LEU A 37 5.09 1.94 -4.87
CA LEU A 37 5.49 3.32 -5.20
C LEU A 37 6.64 3.84 -4.35
N ARG A 38 6.94 3.20 -3.21
CA ARG A 38 7.87 3.68 -2.16
C ARG A 38 7.48 5.06 -1.64
N CYS A 39 6.19 5.27 -1.43
CA CYS A 39 5.65 6.52 -0.87
C CYS A 39 4.86 6.25 0.41
N HIS A 40 4.52 7.33 1.13
CA HIS A 40 3.60 7.23 2.26
C HIS A 40 2.21 6.83 1.78
N GLU A 41 1.49 6.08 2.62
CA GLU A 41 0.14 5.59 2.35
C GLU A 41 -0.83 6.72 2.01
N GLN A 42 -0.69 7.86 2.68
CA GLN A 42 -1.49 9.06 2.41
C GLN A 42 -1.21 9.66 1.03
N THR A 43 0.03 9.59 0.55
CA THR A 43 0.39 9.98 -0.82
C THR A 43 -0.18 8.99 -1.83
N ALA A 44 -0.11 7.68 -1.55
CA ALA A 44 -0.73 6.67 -2.40
C ALA A 44 -2.25 6.87 -2.51
N ARG A 45 -2.94 7.15 -1.40
CA ARG A 45 -4.37 7.50 -1.40
C ARG A 45 -4.66 8.76 -2.19
N HIS A 46 -3.81 9.78 -2.08
CA HIS A 46 -3.97 11.00 -2.87
C HIS A 46 -3.96 10.69 -4.37
N TYR A 47 -3.01 9.88 -4.85
CA TYR A 47 -2.97 9.47 -6.25
C TYR A 47 -4.17 8.60 -6.65
N LEU A 48 -4.61 7.70 -5.77
CA LEU A 48 -5.77 6.85 -6.02
C LEU A 48 -7.07 7.67 -6.07
N HIS A 49 -7.22 8.68 -5.22
CA HIS A 49 -8.35 9.60 -5.24
C HIS A 49 -8.41 10.44 -6.53
N GLN A 50 -7.25 10.79 -7.10
CA GLN A 50 -7.19 11.52 -8.38
C GLN A 50 -7.79 10.72 -9.55
N VAL A 51 -7.68 9.40 -9.55
CA VAL A 51 -8.24 8.53 -10.60
C VAL A 51 -9.60 7.94 -10.25
N ASN A 52 -9.92 7.85 -8.97
CA ASN A 52 -11.15 7.29 -8.46
C ASN A 52 -11.62 8.08 -7.25
N ALA A 53 -12.52 9.04 -7.49
CA ALA A 53 -13.07 9.91 -6.46
C ALA A 53 -13.86 9.15 -5.37
N ASN A 54 -14.23 7.88 -5.62
CA ASN A 54 -14.89 7.03 -4.64
C ASN A 54 -13.94 6.57 -3.52
N ILE A 55 -12.61 6.66 -3.74
CA ILE A 55 -11.62 6.30 -2.72
C ILE A 55 -11.51 7.47 -1.75
N ASP A 56 -11.80 7.22 -0.48
CA ASP A 56 -11.69 8.25 0.54
C ASP A 56 -10.21 8.55 0.84
N ARG A 57 -9.83 9.80 0.58
CA ARG A 57 -8.48 10.31 0.85
C ARG A 57 -8.12 10.32 2.34
N HIS A 58 -9.12 10.32 3.23
CA HIS A 58 -9.00 10.36 4.68
C HIS A 58 -9.23 9.01 5.37
N ALA A 59 -9.55 7.96 4.60
CA ALA A 59 -9.65 6.62 5.17
C ALA A 59 -8.36 6.28 5.94
N SER A 60 -8.46 5.50 7.01
CA SER A 60 -7.28 4.96 7.71
C SER A 60 -7.03 3.49 7.38
N ASN A 61 -7.91 2.87 6.58
CA ASN A 61 -7.85 1.45 6.27
C ASN A 61 -6.84 1.12 5.16
N LEU A 62 -5.69 0.55 5.51
CA LEU A 62 -4.65 0.15 4.56
C LEU A 62 -4.93 -1.16 3.83
N ALA A 63 -5.84 -1.97 4.40
CA ALA A 63 -6.36 -3.19 3.81
C ALA A 63 -7.53 -2.93 2.86
N GLU A 64 -7.87 -1.65 2.60
CA GLU A 64 -8.82 -1.28 1.57
C GLU A 64 -8.38 -1.86 0.22
N VAL A 65 -9.27 -2.68 -0.34
CA VAL A 65 -9.04 -3.36 -1.62
C VAL A 65 -9.33 -2.37 -2.73
N ILE A 66 -8.33 -2.18 -3.57
CA ILE A 66 -8.37 -1.32 -4.73
C ILE A 66 -8.59 -2.16 -5.96
N ASP A 67 -9.51 -1.72 -6.81
CA ASP A 67 -9.76 -2.37 -8.06
C ASP A 67 -8.57 -2.24 -9.01
N ARG A 68 -8.32 -3.30 -9.76
CA ARG A 68 -7.26 -3.30 -10.78
C ARG A 68 -7.50 -2.24 -11.86
N SER A 69 -8.77 -1.92 -12.16
CA SER A 69 -9.14 -0.83 -13.06
C SER A 69 -8.62 0.52 -12.57
N THR A 70 -8.72 0.80 -11.27
CA THR A 70 -8.17 2.01 -10.65
C THR A 70 -6.64 2.07 -10.79
N LEU A 71 -5.96 0.94 -10.60
CA LEU A 71 -4.50 0.90 -10.78
C LEU A 71 -4.08 1.13 -12.23
N VAL A 72 -4.82 0.56 -13.19
CA VAL A 72 -4.59 0.80 -14.63
C VAL A 72 -4.86 2.26 -15.00
N ALA A 73 -5.92 2.87 -14.45
CA ALA A 73 -6.21 4.28 -14.65
C ALA A 73 -5.06 5.17 -14.10
N LEU A 74 -4.52 4.82 -12.93
CA LEU A 74 -3.37 5.50 -12.34
C LEU A 74 -2.11 5.37 -13.20
N CYS A 75 -1.85 4.17 -13.73
CA CYS A 75 -0.76 3.98 -14.69
C CYS A 75 -0.97 4.78 -15.97
N ARG A 76 -2.20 4.89 -16.48
CA ARG A 76 -2.50 5.70 -17.67
C ARG A 76 -2.33 7.19 -17.40
N GLN A 77 -2.79 7.68 -16.26
CA GLN A 77 -2.66 9.09 -15.87
C GLN A 77 -1.19 9.48 -15.66
N GLN A 78 -0.37 8.62 -15.08
CA GLN A 78 1.05 8.87 -14.84
C GLN A 78 1.94 8.58 -16.06
N GLY A 79 1.43 7.91 -17.11
CA GLY A 79 2.18 7.59 -18.32
C GLY A 79 3.40 6.68 -18.08
N ASP A 80 4.51 6.93 -18.77
CA ASP A 80 5.77 6.15 -18.64
C ASP A 80 6.65 6.64 -17.46
N SER A 81 5.99 7.01 -16.35
CA SER A 81 6.68 7.44 -15.15
C SER A 81 7.35 6.27 -14.42
N ILE A 82 8.40 6.54 -13.65
CA ILE A 82 9.06 5.53 -12.78
C ILE A 82 8.03 4.81 -11.89
N ASN A 83 6.97 5.51 -11.49
CA ASN A 83 5.86 4.98 -10.70
C ASN A 83 5.09 3.86 -11.42
N THR A 84 4.87 3.98 -12.73
CA THR A 84 4.13 2.96 -13.49
C THR A 84 4.95 1.71 -13.71
N ARG A 85 6.28 1.85 -13.88
CA ARG A 85 7.23 0.71 -13.88
C ARG A 85 7.25 -0.02 -12.54
N ARG A 86 7.12 0.72 -11.43
CA ARG A 86 7.03 0.13 -10.07
C ARG A 86 5.69 -0.57 -9.81
N LEU A 87 4.61 -0.10 -10.43
CA LEU A 87 3.29 -0.71 -10.34
C LEU A 87 3.07 -1.86 -11.33
N ALA A 88 3.85 -1.91 -12.42
CA ALA A 88 3.82 -2.99 -13.40
C ALA A 88 3.83 -4.41 -12.80
N PRO A 89 4.69 -4.76 -11.82
CA PRO A 89 4.66 -6.09 -11.21
C PRO A 89 3.34 -6.43 -10.51
N LEU A 90 2.59 -5.44 -10.01
CA LEU A 90 1.25 -5.65 -9.44
C LEU A 90 0.18 -5.88 -10.51
N LEU A 91 0.44 -5.46 -11.76
CA LEU A 91 -0.44 -5.65 -12.90
C LEU A 91 -0.12 -6.90 -13.71
N VAL A 92 1.05 -7.52 -13.53
CA VAL A 92 1.37 -8.76 -14.23
C VAL A 92 0.73 -9.90 -13.47
N PRO A 93 -0.23 -10.64 -14.06
CA PRO A 93 -0.66 -11.89 -13.44
C PRO A 93 0.56 -12.80 -13.38
N VAL A 94 0.97 -13.20 -12.17
CA VAL A 94 1.98 -14.23 -11.97
C VAL A 94 1.53 -15.46 -12.76
N ARG A 95 2.11 -15.65 -13.94
CA ARG A 95 1.97 -16.87 -14.73
C ARG A 95 2.84 -17.90 -14.04
N ARG A 96 2.31 -18.56 -13.01
CA ARG A 96 2.89 -19.82 -12.54
C ARG A 96 2.69 -20.83 -13.68
N ARG A 97 3.80 -21.22 -14.30
CA ARG A 97 3.87 -22.43 -15.12
C ARG A 97 3.79 -23.64 -14.21
#